data_AF-A0A286EG47-F1
#
_entry.id   AF-A0A286EG47-F1
#
_cell.length_a   1.000
_cell.length_b   1.000
_cell.length_c   1.000
_cell.angle_alpha   90.00
_cell.angle_beta   90.00
_cell.angle_gamma   90.00
#
_symmetry.space_group_name_H-M   'P 1'
#
loop_
_entity.id
_entity.type
_entity.pdbx_description
1 polymer ?
#
loop_
_entity_poly.entity_id
_entity_poly.type
_entity_poly.pdbx_seq_one_letter_code
_entity_poly.pdbx_strand_id
1 'polypeptide(L)'
;MKHLFKSTAIALAITLSFGNVAAAKTPNQFIISQPAKVAISQIKTLDGLTLHLQKDIPNTKPKAVVVISHGLASHSGVFGEFAKTMNQNDIAVYRFDHRGHGKSDGRDSIHIKSYFEMVEDLRLVVEKAKAESPNTPVFVLGHSMSGRFYFGGRCVAV
;
A
#
# COMPACT_ATOMS: atom_id res chain seq x y z
N MET A 1 58.89 -46.97 31.40
CA MET A 1 58.50 -47.67 32.65
C MET A 1 57.75 -46.66 33.51
N LYS A 2 56.47 -46.76 33.87
CA LYS A 2 55.49 -47.85 33.89
C LYS A 2 54.09 -47.26 33.64
N HIS A 3 53.23 -48.09 33.07
CA HIS A 3 51.80 -47.91 32.83
C HIS A 3 51.00 -47.44 34.06
N LEU A 4 49.84 -46.81 33.83
CA LEU A 4 48.61 -47.32 34.41
C LEU A 4 47.36 -46.94 33.58
N PHE A 5 46.43 -47.89 33.57
CA PHE A 5 45.27 -48.06 32.72
C PHE A 5 43.99 -47.40 33.28
N LYS A 6 42.93 -47.44 32.46
CA LYS A 6 41.47 -47.42 32.78
C LYS A 6 40.87 -46.00 32.98
N SER A 7 39.72 -45.60 32.42
CA SER A 7 38.55 -46.33 31.92
C SER A 7 37.76 -45.48 30.90
N THR A 8 37.07 -46.19 30.02
CA THR A 8 36.02 -45.79 29.10
C THR A 8 34.84 -45.06 29.76
N ALA A 9 34.35 -43.99 29.11
CA ALA A 9 32.96 -43.58 29.18
C ALA A 9 32.48 -43.22 27.77
N ILE A 10 31.61 -44.08 27.24
CA ILE A 10 30.91 -43.92 25.97
C ILE A 10 29.69 -43.06 26.26
N ALA A 11 29.61 -41.87 25.65
CA ALA A 11 28.38 -41.10 25.57
C ALA A 11 27.96 -41.03 24.10
N LEU A 12 26.88 -41.74 23.80
CA LEU A 12 26.22 -41.79 22.50
C LEU A 12 25.41 -40.50 22.32
N ALA A 13 25.86 -39.60 21.44
CA ALA A 13 25.09 -38.43 21.01
C ALA A 13 24.73 -38.58 19.53
N ILE A 14 23.47 -38.92 19.28
CA ILE A 14 22.83 -38.95 17.97
C ILE A 14 22.82 -37.51 17.45
N THR A 15 23.65 -37.22 16.45
CA THR A 15 23.62 -35.95 15.73
C THR A 15 22.59 -36.07 14.60
N LEU A 16 21.46 -35.38 14.76
CA LEU A 16 20.54 -35.12 13.66
C LEU A 16 21.25 -34.23 12.64
N SER A 17 21.36 -34.75 11.41
CA SER A 17 21.79 -34.01 10.23
C SER A 17 20.84 -32.83 9.98
N PHE A 18 21.30 -31.61 10.25
CA PHE A 18 20.66 -30.42 9.71
C PHE A 18 21.06 -30.31 8.25
N GLY A 19 20.11 -30.61 7.37
CA GLY A 19 20.22 -30.34 5.95
C GLY A 19 20.59 -28.89 5.68
N ASN A 20 21.47 -28.70 4.71
CA ASN A 20 21.96 -27.42 4.22
C ASN A 20 20.80 -26.44 3.94
N VAL A 21 20.68 -25.39 4.75
CA VAL A 21 20.02 -24.15 4.33
C VAL A 21 21.03 -23.38 3.50
N ALA A 22 20.86 -23.39 2.19
CA ALA A 22 21.58 -22.49 1.30
C ALA A 22 21.25 -21.04 1.70
N ALA A 23 22.25 -20.34 2.22
CA ALA A 23 22.19 -18.91 2.46
C ALA A 23 22.07 -18.20 1.11
N ALA A 24 20.85 -17.89 0.69
CA ALA A 24 20.61 -16.99 -0.42
C ALA A 24 21.16 -15.60 -0.03
N LYS A 25 22.34 -15.25 -0.56
CA LYS A 25 22.86 -13.88 -0.55
C LYS A 25 21.90 -13.01 -1.35
N THR A 26 20.99 -12.33 -0.68
CA THR A 26 20.28 -11.18 -1.25
C THR A 26 21.32 -10.09 -1.55
N PRO A 27 21.49 -9.65 -2.81
CA PRO A 27 22.32 -8.49 -3.10
C PRO A 27 21.65 -7.27 -2.48
N ASN A 28 22.25 -6.77 -1.41
CA ASN A 28 21.91 -5.51 -0.79
C ASN A 28 22.34 -4.37 -1.72
N GLN A 29 21.45 -4.00 -2.64
CA GLN A 29 21.47 -2.71 -3.32
C GLN A 29 20.09 -2.08 -3.21
N PHE A 30 19.75 -1.64 -2.00
CA PHE A 30 18.76 -0.57 -1.87
C PHE A 30 19.40 0.69 -2.45
N ILE A 31 19.19 0.93 -3.74
CA ILE A 31 19.21 2.30 -4.25
C ILE A 31 18.17 3.04 -3.41
N ILE A 32 18.63 3.87 -2.47
CA ILE A 32 17.75 4.85 -1.82
C ILE A 32 17.39 5.84 -2.91
N SER A 33 16.39 5.49 -3.73
CA SER A 33 15.70 6.47 -4.54
C SER A 33 15.14 7.50 -3.56
N GLN A 34 15.50 8.77 -3.77
CA GLN A 34 14.95 9.85 -2.96
C GLN A 34 13.44 9.70 -2.88
N PRO A 35 12.82 9.93 -1.70
CA PRO A 35 11.38 9.78 -1.59
C PRO A 35 10.72 10.66 -2.65
N ALA A 36 9.95 10.03 -3.54
CA ALA A 36 9.13 10.75 -4.51
C ALA A 36 8.34 11.83 -3.75
N LYS A 37 8.44 13.08 -4.21
CA LYS A 37 7.78 14.20 -3.56
C LYS A 37 6.27 13.97 -3.59
N VAL A 38 5.65 13.84 -2.42
CA VAL A 38 4.20 13.69 -2.31
C VAL A 38 3.53 15.00 -2.75
N ALA A 39 2.80 14.96 -3.86
CA ALA A 39 2.03 16.10 -4.34
C ALA A 39 0.66 16.11 -3.65
N ILE A 40 0.40 17.17 -2.90
CA ILE A 40 -0.90 17.40 -2.26
C ILE A 40 -1.76 18.22 -3.21
N SER A 41 -3.00 17.78 -3.39
CA SER A 41 -4.00 18.48 -4.20
C SER A 41 -5.39 18.28 -3.59
N GLN A 42 -6.37 18.92 -4.20
CA GLN A 42 -7.77 18.79 -3.82
C GLN A 42 -8.61 18.46 -5.05
N ILE A 43 -9.73 17.79 -4.83
CA ILE A 43 -10.73 17.53 -5.86
C ILE A 43 -12.11 17.92 -5.33
N LYS A 44 -12.90 18.59 -6.17
CA LYS A 44 -14.28 18.95 -5.82
C LYS A 44 -15.22 17.82 -6.20
N THR A 45 -16.11 17.46 -5.29
CA THR A 45 -17.20 16.50 -5.53
C THR A 45 -18.35 17.19 -6.26
N LEU A 46 -19.30 16.40 -6.77
CA LEU A 46 -20.48 16.93 -7.47
C LEU A 46 -21.38 17.79 -6.56
N ASP A 47 -21.41 17.49 -5.26
CA ASP A 47 -22.15 18.24 -4.25
C ASP A 47 -21.33 19.40 -3.62
N GLY A 48 -20.15 19.69 -4.18
CA GLY A 48 -19.36 20.88 -3.84
C GLY A 48 -18.37 20.72 -2.69
N LEU A 49 -18.29 19.53 -2.07
CA LEU A 49 -17.29 19.22 -1.05
C LEU A 49 -15.88 19.20 -1.67
N THR A 50 -14.90 19.54 -0.86
CA THR A 50 -13.48 19.45 -1.24
C THR A 50 -12.86 18.23 -0.58
N LEU A 51 -12.38 17.29 -1.39
CA LEU A 51 -11.65 16.12 -0.91
C LEU A 51 -10.14 16.35 -0.97
N HIS A 52 -9.45 15.93 0.08
CA HIS A 52 -7.99 15.91 0.15
C HIS A 52 -7.44 14.75 -0.68
N LEU A 53 -6.48 15.04 -1.55
CA LEU A 53 -5.80 14.06 -2.41
C LEU A 53 -4.28 14.15 -2.24
N GLN A 54 -3.66 13.01 -1.99
CA GLN A 54 -2.21 12.82 -1.97
C GLN A 54 -1.81 11.97 -3.17
N LYS A 55 -0.83 12.44 -3.92
CA LYS A 55 -0.31 11.77 -5.11
C LYS A 55 1.17 11.47 -4.90
N ASP A 56 1.49 10.21 -4.91
CA ASP A 56 2.84 9.70 -4.80
C ASP A 56 3.23 9.20 -6.21
N ILE A 57 3.93 10.03 -6.98
CA ILE A 57 4.25 9.77 -8.39
C ILE A 57 5.76 9.46 -8.52
N PRO A 58 6.16 8.37 -9.19
CA PRO A 58 7.57 8.04 -9.36
C PRO A 58 8.24 9.05 -10.31
N ASN A 59 9.56 9.19 -10.21
CA ASN A 59 10.32 10.06 -11.13
C ASN A 59 10.43 9.49 -12.56
N THR A 60 10.01 8.24 -12.75
CA THR A 60 9.97 7.49 -14.01
C THR A 60 8.54 7.45 -14.55
N LYS A 61 8.37 6.96 -15.79
CA LYS A 61 7.02 6.71 -16.34
C LYS A 61 6.35 5.56 -15.55
N PRO A 62 5.17 5.78 -14.93
CA PRO A 62 4.52 4.74 -14.15
C PRO A 62 4.09 3.53 -15.00
N LYS A 63 4.38 2.33 -14.52
CA LYS A 63 3.94 1.04 -15.09
C LYS A 63 2.46 0.77 -14.81
N ALA A 64 1.98 1.27 -13.67
CA ALA A 64 0.59 1.17 -13.23
C ALA A 64 0.27 2.35 -12.31
N VAL A 65 -1.03 2.62 -12.13
CA VAL A 65 -1.55 3.53 -11.11
C VAL A 65 -2.44 2.78 -10.15
N VAL A 66 -2.27 3.00 -8.85
CA VAL A 66 -3.16 2.45 -7.80
C VAL A 66 -3.88 3.60 -7.12
N VAL A 67 -5.21 3.59 -7.16
CA VAL A 67 -6.07 4.47 -6.37
C VAL A 67 -6.48 3.75 -5.09
N ILE A 68 -6.16 4.32 -3.93
CA ILE A 68 -6.50 3.73 -2.63
C ILE A 68 -7.74 4.42 -2.07
N SER A 69 -8.74 3.59 -1.77
CA SER A 69 -9.92 3.98 -0.99
C SER A 69 -9.80 3.38 0.41
N HIS A 70 -9.62 4.24 1.42
CA HIS A 70 -9.43 3.82 2.81
C HIS A 70 -10.76 3.39 3.45
N GLY A 71 -10.68 2.57 4.51
CA GLY A 71 -11.86 2.10 5.26
C GLY A 71 -12.44 3.11 6.26
N LEU A 72 -13.50 2.72 6.97
CA LEU A 72 -14.17 3.53 8.00
C LEU A 72 -13.19 3.98 9.09
N ALA A 73 -13.35 5.23 9.55
CA ALA A 73 -12.54 5.80 10.64
C ALA A 73 -11.02 5.80 10.40
N SER A 74 -10.60 5.74 9.13
CA SER A 74 -9.21 5.88 8.70
C SER A 74 -9.02 7.16 7.86
N HIS A 75 -7.83 7.34 7.28
CA HIS A 75 -7.51 8.42 6.36
C HIS A 75 -6.34 8.03 5.44
N SER A 76 -6.15 8.75 4.34
CA SER A 76 -5.17 8.49 3.27
C SER A 76 -3.73 8.40 3.78
N GLY A 77 -3.40 9.17 4.81
CA GLY A 77 -2.07 9.28 5.40
C GLY A 77 -1.49 7.95 5.90
N VAL A 78 -2.34 7.01 6.34
CA VAL A 78 -1.91 5.70 6.86
C VAL A 78 -1.20 4.86 5.78
N PHE A 79 -1.49 5.10 4.50
CA PHE A 79 -0.92 4.34 3.39
C PHE A 79 0.41 4.91 2.85
N GLY A 80 1.08 5.79 3.60
CA GLY A 80 2.32 6.45 3.14
C GLY A 80 3.46 5.47 2.81
N GLU A 81 3.74 4.50 3.69
CA GLU A 81 4.83 3.53 3.44
C GLU A 81 4.49 2.56 2.30
N PHE A 82 3.21 2.21 2.15
CA PHE A 82 2.73 1.43 1.01
C PHE A 82 2.96 2.19 -0.31
N ALA A 83 2.58 3.48 -0.35
CA ALA A 83 2.77 4.33 -1.53
C ALA A 83 4.26 4.47 -1.90
N LYS A 84 5.12 4.62 -0.89
CA LYS A 84 6.58 4.66 -1.08
C LYS A 84 7.12 3.35 -1.67
N THR A 85 6.69 2.20 -1.14
CA THR A 85 7.09 0.88 -1.65
C THR A 85 6.64 0.67 -3.10
N MET A 86 5.42 1.10 -3.43
CA MET A 86 4.90 1.04 -4.81
C MET A 86 5.68 1.95 -5.76
N ASN A 87 6.01 3.17 -5.34
CA ASN A 87 6.82 4.09 -6.15
C ASN A 87 8.22 3.57 -6.46
N GLN A 88 8.84 2.85 -5.53
CA GLN A 88 10.13 2.19 -5.78
C GLN A 88 10.06 1.15 -6.90
N ASN A 89 8.85 0.67 -7.24
CA ASN A 89 8.58 -0.27 -8.31
C ASN A 89 7.97 0.42 -9.56
N ASP A 90 8.10 1.75 -9.68
CA ASP A 90 7.51 2.58 -10.74
C ASP A 90 5.98 2.50 -10.81
N ILE A 91 5.31 2.36 -9.65
CA ILE A 91 3.85 2.37 -9.55
C ILE A 91 3.41 3.67 -8.87
N ALA A 92 2.62 4.46 -9.59
CA ALA A 92 2.03 5.69 -9.05
C ALA A 92 0.89 5.35 -8.09
N VAL A 93 0.76 6.12 -7.00
CA VAL A 93 -0.29 5.90 -6.00
C VAL A 93 -1.06 7.18 -5.74
N TYR A 94 -2.38 7.09 -5.85
CA TYR A 94 -3.33 8.16 -5.53
C TYR A 94 -4.09 7.75 -4.28
N ARG A 95 -4.12 8.62 -3.28
CA ARG A 95 -4.77 8.36 -1.99
C ARG A 95 -5.59 9.57 -1.62
N PHE A 96 -6.85 9.39 -1.28
CA PHE A 96 -7.71 10.50 -0.92
C PHE A 96 -8.41 10.23 0.40
N ASP A 97 -8.76 11.29 1.10
CA ASP A 97 -9.61 11.21 2.28
C ASP A 97 -11.07 11.22 1.82
N HIS A 98 -11.85 10.23 2.24
CA HIS A 98 -13.29 10.21 1.99
C HIS A 98 -13.97 11.42 2.65
N ARG A 99 -15.14 11.81 2.12
CA ARG A 99 -16.01 12.81 2.76
C ARG A 99 -16.18 12.48 4.25
N GLY A 100 -16.09 13.51 5.10
CA GLY A 100 -16.16 13.37 6.56
C GLY A 100 -14.95 12.74 7.24
N HIS A 101 -13.88 12.41 6.50
CA HIS A 101 -12.68 11.79 7.04
C HIS A 101 -11.43 12.64 6.80
N GLY A 102 -10.41 12.42 7.63
CA GLY A 102 -9.08 13.02 7.47
C GLY A 102 -9.12 14.54 7.30
N LYS A 103 -8.58 15.02 6.18
CA LYS A 103 -8.49 16.44 5.80
C LYS A 103 -9.56 16.88 4.81
N SER A 104 -10.47 15.99 4.40
CA SER A 104 -11.58 16.33 3.53
C SER A 104 -12.69 17.08 4.26
N ASP A 105 -13.53 17.76 3.48
CA ASP A 105 -14.75 18.41 3.95
C ASP A 105 -15.80 17.35 4.37
N GLY A 106 -16.89 17.83 4.98
CA GLY A 106 -18.04 17.00 5.37
C GLY A 106 -17.93 16.37 6.76
N ARG A 107 -17.00 16.82 7.60
CA ARG A 107 -16.92 16.41 9.02
C ARG A 107 -18.13 16.87 9.83
N ASP A 108 -18.66 18.05 9.50
CA ASP A 108 -19.83 18.64 10.14
C ASP A 108 -21.15 18.06 9.58
N SER A 109 -21.10 17.46 8.38
CA SER A 109 -22.21 16.70 7.81
C SER A 109 -22.08 15.23 8.23
N ILE A 110 -22.61 14.90 9.41
CA ILE A 110 -22.62 13.55 10.03
C ILE A 110 -23.32 12.49 9.14
N HIS A 111 -23.86 12.87 7.98
CA HIS A 111 -24.64 12.01 7.11
C HIS A 111 -24.04 11.92 5.70
N ILE A 112 -23.24 10.87 5.49
CA ILE A 112 -23.12 10.27 4.15
C ILE A 112 -24.53 9.79 3.81
N LYS A 113 -25.23 10.50 2.91
CA LYS A 113 -26.64 10.23 2.64
C LYS A 113 -26.83 8.88 1.97
N SER A 114 -25.80 8.46 1.23
CA SER A 114 -25.79 7.19 0.54
C SER A 114 -24.38 6.71 0.27
N TYR A 115 -24.23 5.39 0.23
CA TYR A 115 -23.03 4.73 -0.25
C TYR A 115 -22.62 5.19 -1.67
N PHE A 116 -23.59 5.52 -2.52
CA PHE A 116 -23.35 6.00 -3.89
C PHE A 116 -22.52 7.28 -3.94
N GLU A 117 -22.62 8.15 -2.94
CA GLU A 117 -21.82 9.39 -2.91
C GLU A 117 -20.32 9.09 -2.82
N MET A 118 -19.95 8.07 -2.04
CA MET A 118 -18.55 7.69 -1.91
C MET A 118 -18.02 6.97 -3.18
N VAL A 119 -18.90 6.24 -3.89
CA VAL A 119 -18.59 5.65 -5.20
C VAL A 119 -18.33 6.72 -6.23
N GLU A 120 -19.13 7.78 -6.23
CA GLU A 120 -18.93 8.90 -7.15
C GLU A 120 -17.65 9.67 -6.82
N ASP A 121 -17.37 9.91 -5.54
CA ASP A 121 -16.11 10.50 -5.10
C ASP A 121 -14.90 9.68 -5.58
N LEU A 122 -14.96 8.35 -5.41
CA LEU A 122 -13.91 7.45 -5.89
C LEU A 122 -13.77 7.50 -7.41
N ARG A 123 -14.89 7.50 -8.14
CA ARG A 123 -14.90 7.64 -9.61
C ARG A 123 -14.19 8.91 -10.04
N LEU A 124 -14.45 10.05 -9.41
CA LEU A 124 -13.77 11.32 -9.72
C LEU A 124 -12.25 11.22 -9.55
N VAL A 125 -11.78 10.54 -8.50
CA VAL A 125 -10.34 10.33 -8.27
C VAL A 125 -9.74 9.39 -9.31
N VAL A 126 -10.45 8.33 -9.70
CA VAL A 126 -10.03 7.40 -10.76
C VAL A 126 -9.93 8.10 -12.11
N GLU A 127 -10.93 8.89 -12.48
CA GLU A 127 -10.90 9.65 -13.74
C GLU A 127 -9.77 10.68 -13.75
N LYS A 128 -9.49 11.33 -12.61
CA LYS A 128 -8.32 12.20 -12.46
C LYS A 128 -7.01 11.45 -12.64
N ALA A 129 -6.88 10.24 -12.07
CA ALA A 129 -5.69 9.41 -12.22
C ALA A 129 -5.49 8.96 -13.69
N LYS A 130 -6.56 8.57 -14.38
CA LYS A 130 -6.53 8.22 -15.81
C LYS A 130 -6.11 9.41 -16.68
N ALA A 131 -6.65 10.59 -16.41
CA ALA A 131 -6.31 11.81 -17.15
C ALA A 131 -4.85 12.24 -16.95
N GLU A 132 -4.32 12.09 -15.73
CA GLU A 132 -2.93 12.45 -15.41
C GLU A 132 -1.90 11.38 -15.85
N SER A 133 -2.33 10.13 -16.08
CA SER A 133 -1.48 9.01 -16.50
C SER A 133 -2.05 8.29 -17.74
N PRO A 134 -2.06 8.94 -18.92
CA PRO A 134 -2.64 8.37 -20.12
C PRO A 134 -1.88 7.11 -20.58
N ASN A 135 -2.62 6.09 -21.00
CA ASN A 135 -2.10 4.78 -21.43
C ASN A 135 -1.41 3.94 -20.33
N THR A 136 -1.62 4.29 -19.05
CA THR A 136 -1.17 3.48 -17.92
C THR A 136 -2.38 2.78 -17.29
N PRO A 137 -2.30 1.46 -16.99
CA PRO A 137 -3.41 0.75 -16.35
C PRO A 137 -3.67 1.30 -14.94
N VAL A 138 -4.95 1.49 -14.61
CA VAL A 138 -5.40 2.00 -13.30
C VAL A 138 -6.09 0.90 -12.52
N PHE A 139 -5.73 0.77 -11.26
CA PHE A 139 -6.29 -0.21 -10.33
C PHE A 139 -6.85 0.51 -9.12
N VAL A 140 -7.92 -0.02 -8.54
CA VAL A 140 -8.45 0.46 -7.26
C VAL A 140 -8.23 -0.58 -6.19
N LEU A 141 -7.62 -0.12 -5.09
CA LEU A 141 -7.44 -0.90 -3.87
C LEU A 141 -8.36 -0.34 -2.78
N GLY A 142 -9.38 -1.11 -2.39
CA GLY A 142 -10.23 -0.81 -1.25
C GLY A 142 -9.73 -1.48 0.03
N HIS A 143 -9.43 -0.72 1.09
CA HIS A 143 -9.03 -1.28 2.38
C HIS A 143 -10.24 -1.55 3.29
N SER A 144 -10.33 -2.78 3.83
CA SER A 144 -11.38 -3.20 4.77
C SER A 144 -12.80 -2.95 4.24
N MET A 145 -13.60 -2.12 4.92
CA MET A 145 -14.99 -1.79 4.57
C MET A 145 -15.10 -1.31 3.12
N SER A 146 -14.15 -0.49 2.65
CA SER A 146 -14.14 0.06 1.30
C SER A 146 -13.97 -1.04 0.24
N GLY A 147 -13.12 -2.04 0.50
CA GLY A 147 -13.00 -3.19 -0.40
C GLY A 147 -14.34 -3.92 -0.58
N ARG A 148 -15.04 -4.18 0.53
CA ARG A 148 -16.34 -4.87 0.52
C ARG A 148 -17.43 -4.08 -0.17
N PHE A 149 -17.40 -2.77 0.03
CA PHE A 149 -18.34 -1.82 -0.51
C PHE A 149 -18.15 -1.62 -2.03
N TYR A 150 -16.93 -1.36 -2.50
CA TYR A 150 -16.71 -1.05 -3.92
C TYR A 150 -16.59 -2.31 -4.79
N PHE A 151 -16.04 -3.39 -4.26
CA PHE A 151 -15.58 -4.53 -5.06
C PHE A 151 -15.83 -5.90 -4.42
N GLY A 152 -16.66 -5.99 -3.38
CA GLY A 152 -16.87 -7.25 -2.66
C GLY A 152 -15.63 -7.80 -1.95
N GLY A 153 -14.62 -6.95 -1.69
CA GLY A 153 -13.40 -7.29 -0.93
C GLY A 153 -12.14 -7.49 -1.79
N ARG A 154 -12.13 -7.04 -3.05
CA ARG A 154 -11.04 -7.31 -4.00
C ARG A 154 -10.38 -6.02 -4.51
N CYS A 155 -9.13 -6.13 -4.96
CA CYS A 155 -8.50 -5.13 -5.83
C CYS A 155 -8.99 -5.35 -7.27
N VAL A 156 -9.36 -4.28 -7.98
CA VAL A 156 -9.97 -4.37 -9.31
C VAL A 156 -9.28 -3.40 -10.26
N ALA A 157 -8.97 -3.88 -11.47
CA ALA A 157 -8.51 -3.05 -12.58
C ALA A 157 -9.70 -2.30 -13.19
N VAL A 158 -9.56 -0.98 -13.43
CA VAL A 158 -10.66 -0.10 -13.84
C VAL A 158 -10.31 0.85 -14.98
#